data_AF-A0A1S7B1K3-F1
#
_entry.id   AF-A0A1S7B1K3-F1
#
_cell.length_a   1.000
_cell.length_b   1.000
_cell.length_c   1.000
_cell.angle_alpha   90.00
_cell.angle_beta   90.00
_cell.angle_gamma   90.00
#
_symmetry.space_group_name_H-M   'P 1'
#
loop_
_entity.id
_entity.type
_entity.pdbx_description
1 polymer ?
#
loop_
_entity_poly.entity_id
_entity_poly.type
_entity_poly.pdbx_seq_one_letter_code
_entity_poly.pdbx_strand_id
1 'polypeptide(L)'
;EVSSHGLVQHRVTALPFAAVVFTNLSRDHLDYHGDMARYEAAKWQLFSTHHAKEKIINADDQVGRRWLHQLPHAVAVSMEGKIPADWKGRWLEAQNINYHAQGVTLRFDSSWGEGRLVSRLLGAFNVSNLLMALATLLALDYPLKKLVATVSQLQAVCGRMEVFNALDRPTVIVDYAHTPDALEK
;
A
#
# COMPACT_ATOMS: atom_id res chain seq x y z
N GLU A 1 -12.49 -2.38 -1.98
CA GLU A 1 -11.96 -1.63 -0.82
C GLU A 1 -12.83 -1.88 0.41
N VAL A 2 -12.25 -1.92 1.60
CA VAL A 2 -12.99 -2.15 2.86
C VAL A 2 -12.84 -0.90 3.74
N SER A 3 -13.91 -0.14 3.88
CA SER A 3 -13.90 1.07 4.72
C SER A 3 -14.03 0.73 6.21
N SER A 4 -13.56 1.64 7.07
CA SER A 4 -13.74 1.50 8.53
C SER A 4 -15.21 1.46 8.93
N HIS A 5 -16.06 2.25 8.26
CA HIS A 5 -17.51 2.21 8.41
C HIS A 5 -18.07 0.83 8.09
N GLY A 6 -17.62 0.20 7.00
CA GLY A 6 -18.06 -1.13 6.60
C GLY A 6 -17.68 -2.21 7.60
N LEU A 7 -16.52 -2.09 8.25
CA LEU A 7 -16.08 -3.00 9.32
C LEU A 7 -16.95 -2.86 10.57
N VAL A 8 -17.17 -1.63 11.06
CA VAL A 8 -18.04 -1.36 12.21
C VAL A 8 -19.48 -1.83 11.96
N GLN A 9 -19.95 -1.75 10.72
CA GLN A 9 -21.29 -2.18 10.33
C GLN A 9 -21.37 -3.66 9.88
N HIS A 10 -20.32 -4.45 10.11
CA HIS A 10 -20.30 -5.89 9.81
C HIS A 10 -20.58 -6.25 8.35
N ARG A 11 -20.33 -5.35 7.39
CA ARG A 11 -20.68 -5.54 5.97
C ARG A 11 -19.88 -6.65 5.28
N VAL A 12 -18.76 -7.06 5.87
CA VAL A 12 -17.81 -8.02 5.28
C VAL A 12 -17.47 -9.19 6.21
N THR A 13 -18.22 -9.37 7.30
CA THR A 13 -17.86 -10.31 8.38
C THR A 13 -17.68 -11.76 7.94
N ALA A 14 -18.49 -12.24 7.01
CA ALA A 14 -18.44 -13.62 6.54
C ALA A 14 -17.56 -13.83 5.29
N LEU A 15 -16.88 -12.80 4.79
CA LEU A 15 -16.10 -12.91 3.55
C LEU A 15 -14.75 -13.59 3.79
N PRO A 16 -14.41 -14.66 3.05
CA PRO A 16 -13.12 -15.33 3.17
C PRO A 16 -12.06 -14.61 2.34
N PHE A 17 -11.33 -13.68 2.95
CA PHE A 17 -10.30 -12.93 2.24
C PHE A 17 -9.07 -13.81 1.94
N ALA A 18 -8.63 -13.82 0.69
CA ALA A 18 -7.33 -14.42 0.35
C ALA A 18 -6.18 -13.61 0.97
N ALA A 19 -6.27 -12.27 0.91
CA ALA A 19 -5.33 -11.36 1.54
C ALA A 19 -6.05 -10.09 2.02
N VAL A 20 -5.51 -9.46 3.06
CA VAL A 20 -5.88 -8.13 3.53
C VAL A 20 -4.66 -7.22 3.61
N VAL A 21 -4.85 -5.96 3.26
CA VAL A 21 -3.75 -5.01 3.01
C VAL A 21 -3.99 -3.74 3.82
N PHE A 22 -3.03 -3.35 4.66
CA PHE A 22 -3.04 -2.10 5.40
C PHE A 22 -2.07 -1.11 4.76
N THR A 23 -2.59 -0.02 4.20
CA THR A 23 -1.81 1.01 3.50
C THR A 23 -1.31 2.10 4.44
N ASN A 24 -2.19 2.75 5.21
CA ASN A 24 -1.85 3.77 6.20
C ASN A 24 -3.06 4.08 7.10
N LEU A 25 -2.81 4.90 8.14
CA LEU A 25 -3.84 5.55 8.93
C LEU A 25 -3.46 7.01 9.23
N SER A 26 -4.15 7.96 8.59
CA SER A 26 -4.06 9.40 8.87
C SER A 26 -5.42 9.98 9.30
N ARG A 27 -5.46 11.27 9.66
CA ARG A 27 -6.67 11.92 10.16
C ARG A 27 -7.75 11.98 9.07
N ASP A 28 -8.81 11.21 9.27
CA ASP A 28 -10.00 11.17 8.44
C ASP A 28 -11.18 10.59 9.24
N HIS A 29 -12.42 10.80 8.79
CA HIS A 29 -13.64 10.19 9.33
C HIS A 29 -13.86 10.34 10.86
N LEU A 30 -13.29 11.37 11.49
CA LEU A 30 -13.42 11.62 12.93
C LEU A 30 -14.82 12.08 13.33
N ASP A 31 -15.59 12.61 12.39
CA ASP A 31 -17.02 12.88 12.52
C ASP A 31 -17.83 11.60 12.83
N TYR A 32 -17.40 10.46 12.28
CA TYR A 32 -18.02 9.16 12.56
C TYR A 32 -17.39 8.42 13.74
N HIS A 33 -16.04 8.33 13.77
CA HIS A 33 -15.33 7.54 14.79
C HIS A 33 -15.11 8.29 16.10
N GLY A 34 -15.24 9.62 16.11
CA GLY A 34 -14.98 10.50 17.25
C GLY A 34 -13.49 10.82 17.44
N ASP A 35 -12.64 9.80 17.45
CA ASP A 35 -11.19 9.96 17.64
C ASP A 35 -10.37 8.95 16.82
N MET A 36 -9.04 9.20 16.75
CA MET A 36 -8.11 8.36 16.01
C MET A 36 -7.98 6.94 16.58
N ALA A 37 -8.14 6.76 17.90
CA ALA A 37 -8.01 5.45 18.53
C ALA A 37 -9.19 4.53 18.14
N ARG A 38 -10.40 5.07 18.10
CA ARG A 38 -11.60 4.38 17.61
C ARG A 38 -11.50 4.09 16.11
N TYR A 39 -10.98 5.04 15.32
CA TYR A 39 -10.77 4.83 13.89
C TYR A 39 -9.75 3.72 13.60
N GLU A 40 -8.63 3.69 14.34
CA GLU A 40 -7.66 2.60 14.29
C GLU A 40 -8.30 1.26 14.69
N ALA A 41 -9.00 1.24 15.82
CA ALA A 41 -9.65 0.03 16.32
C ALA A 41 -10.66 -0.53 15.32
N ALA A 42 -11.40 0.33 14.60
CA ALA A 42 -12.30 -0.08 13.53
C ALA A 42 -11.55 -0.79 12.39
N LYS A 43 -10.44 -0.25 11.90
CA LYS A 43 -9.64 -0.90 10.85
C LYS A 43 -8.95 -2.18 11.34
N TRP A 44 -8.52 -2.20 12.60
CA TRP A 44 -7.85 -3.36 13.21
C TRP A 44 -8.71 -4.63 13.19
N GLN A 45 -10.04 -4.50 13.19
CA GLN A 45 -10.96 -5.64 13.09
C GLN A 45 -10.70 -6.50 11.85
N LEU A 46 -10.32 -5.89 10.72
CA LEU A 46 -10.00 -6.63 9.49
C LEU A 46 -8.78 -7.54 9.66
N PHE A 47 -7.86 -7.20 10.57
CA PHE A 47 -6.59 -7.90 10.76
C PHE A 47 -6.60 -8.82 12.00
N SER A 48 -7.44 -8.53 12.99
CA SER A 48 -7.51 -9.28 14.24
C SER A 48 -8.61 -10.35 14.25
N THR A 49 -9.81 -10.02 13.76
CA THR A 49 -10.98 -10.90 13.89
C THR A 49 -11.40 -11.57 12.59
N HIS A 50 -11.15 -10.94 11.44
CA HIS A 50 -11.53 -11.52 10.15
C HIS A 50 -10.51 -12.57 9.69
N HIS A 51 -11.01 -13.63 9.07
CA HIS A 51 -10.15 -14.65 8.46
C HIS A 51 -9.58 -14.13 7.13
N ALA A 52 -8.26 -13.98 7.12
CA ALA A 52 -7.49 -13.75 5.92
C ALA A 52 -6.29 -14.69 5.90
N LYS A 53 -5.98 -15.31 4.75
CA LYS A 53 -4.79 -16.17 4.65
C LYS A 53 -3.52 -15.33 4.77
N GLU A 54 -3.53 -14.16 4.13
CA GLU A 54 -2.38 -13.27 4.07
C GLU A 54 -2.69 -11.88 4.63
N LYS A 55 -1.73 -11.29 5.35
CA LYS A 55 -1.83 -9.95 5.95
C LYS A 55 -0.60 -9.15 5.52
N ILE A 56 -0.81 -8.10 4.74
CA ILE A 56 0.27 -7.25 4.23
C ILE A 56 0.15 -5.87 4.88
N ILE A 57 1.23 -5.41 5.51
CA ILE A 57 1.23 -4.21 6.35
C ILE A 57 2.32 -3.26 5.88
N ASN A 58 1.94 -2.01 5.65
CA ASN A 58 2.89 -0.93 5.41
C ASN A 58 3.64 -0.58 6.71
N ALA A 59 4.95 -0.82 6.74
CA ALA A 59 5.84 -0.53 7.85
C ALA A 59 6.30 0.94 7.89
N ASP A 60 6.05 1.74 6.86
CA ASP A 60 6.33 3.19 6.89
C ASP A 60 5.33 3.94 7.78
N ASP A 61 4.13 3.36 7.94
CA ASP A 61 3.09 3.85 8.84
C ASP A 61 3.35 3.44 10.31
N GLN A 62 3.18 4.38 11.23
CA GLN A 62 3.40 4.14 12.67
C GLN A 62 2.44 3.11 13.26
N VAL A 63 1.16 3.13 12.84
CA VAL A 63 0.16 2.11 13.23
C VAL A 63 0.55 0.78 12.63
N GLY A 64 0.96 0.76 11.37
CA GLY A 64 1.45 -0.44 10.69
C GLY A 64 2.59 -1.13 11.45
N ARG A 65 3.60 -0.37 11.91
CA ARG A 65 4.67 -0.91 12.75
C ARG A 65 4.17 -1.50 14.07
N ARG A 66 3.23 -0.83 14.75
CA ARG A 66 2.61 -1.39 15.98
C ARG A 66 1.86 -2.69 15.71
N TRP A 67 1.20 -2.80 14.56
CA TRP A 67 0.45 -3.99 14.16
C TRP A 67 1.37 -5.15 13.78
N LEU A 68 2.53 -4.89 13.15
CA LEU A 68 3.52 -5.92 12.85
C LEU A 68 3.99 -6.66 14.12
N HIS A 69 4.19 -5.96 15.24
CA HIS A 69 4.51 -6.61 16.52
C HIS A 69 3.43 -7.58 17.03
N GLN A 70 2.17 -7.40 16.60
CA GLN A 70 1.04 -8.26 16.97
C GLN A 70 0.75 -9.35 15.92
N LEU A 71 1.38 -9.27 14.75
CA LEU A 71 1.12 -10.13 13.59
C LEU A 71 2.42 -10.73 13.05
N PRO A 72 3.07 -11.67 13.77
CA PRO A 72 4.41 -12.19 13.42
C PRO A 72 4.48 -12.92 12.06
N HIS A 73 3.35 -13.30 11.49
CA HIS A 73 3.26 -13.97 10.18
C HIS A 73 2.85 -13.04 9.03
N ALA A 74 2.64 -11.75 9.31
CA ALA A 74 2.34 -10.76 8.28
C ALA A 74 3.52 -10.59 7.30
N VAL A 75 3.26 -9.89 6.21
CA VAL A 75 4.29 -9.38 5.30
C VAL A 75 4.50 -7.90 5.63
N ALA A 76 5.73 -7.54 6.00
CA ALA A 76 6.11 -6.14 6.19
C ALA A 76 6.56 -5.53 4.87
N VAL A 77 6.05 -4.35 4.53
CA VAL A 77 6.41 -3.64 3.29
C VAL A 77 6.90 -2.24 3.64
N SER A 78 7.97 -1.78 3.01
CA SER A 78 8.49 -0.43 3.24
C SER A 78 9.11 0.16 1.99
N MET A 79 8.96 1.47 1.79
CA MET A 79 9.75 2.25 0.85
C MET A 79 10.78 3.16 1.52
N GLU A 80 10.73 3.29 2.85
CA GLU A 80 11.61 4.19 3.63
C GLU A 80 12.56 3.45 4.58
N GLY A 81 12.70 2.12 4.45
CA GLY A 81 13.58 1.33 5.32
C GLY A 81 13.07 1.22 6.77
N LYS A 82 11.76 1.15 6.96
CA LYS A 82 11.08 1.17 8.27
C LYS A 82 10.62 -0.20 8.76
N ILE A 83 11.03 -1.28 8.09
CA ILE A 83 10.79 -2.64 8.58
C ILE A 83 11.54 -2.81 9.92
N PRO A 84 10.90 -3.35 10.98
CA PRO A 84 11.58 -3.57 12.26
C PRO A 84 12.85 -4.40 12.09
N ALA A 85 13.96 -3.99 12.72
CA ALA A 85 15.26 -4.64 12.54
C ALA A 85 15.29 -6.11 13.03
N ASP A 86 14.41 -6.46 13.97
CA ASP A 86 14.21 -7.80 14.50
C ASP A 86 13.20 -8.64 13.69
N TRP A 87 12.60 -8.08 12.63
CA TRP A 87 11.60 -8.76 11.82
C TRP A 87 12.13 -10.05 11.21
N LYS A 88 11.47 -11.18 11.53
CA LYS A 88 11.80 -12.51 10.99
C LYS A 88 10.77 -13.02 9.97
N GLY A 89 9.68 -12.27 9.78
CA GLY A 89 8.62 -12.61 8.84
C GLY A 89 9.03 -12.33 7.39
N ARG A 90 8.08 -12.57 6.48
CA ARG A 90 8.23 -12.17 5.08
C ARG A 90 8.24 -10.65 4.95
N TRP A 91 8.96 -10.15 3.96
CA TRP A 91 9.14 -8.71 3.79
C TRP A 91 9.45 -8.32 2.35
N LEU A 92 9.20 -7.04 2.03
CA LEU A 92 9.56 -6.41 0.77
C LEU A 92 9.93 -4.95 1.01
N GLU A 93 11.11 -4.52 0.56
CA GLU A 93 11.61 -3.17 0.77
C GLU A 93 12.15 -2.56 -0.52
N ALA A 94 11.77 -1.31 -0.81
CA ALA A 94 12.33 -0.59 -1.95
C ALA A 94 13.73 -0.03 -1.68
N GLN A 95 14.54 -0.03 -2.73
CA GLN A 95 15.90 0.46 -2.77
C GLN A 95 16.07 1.37 -3.98
N ASN A 96 16.91 2.42 -3.87
CA ASN A 96 17.30 3.27 -5.01
C ASN A 96 16.11 3.76 -5.86
N ILE A 97 15.15 4.43 -5.22
CA ILE A 97 13.97 4.97 -5.91
C ILE A 97 14.36 6.23 -6.70
N ASN A 98 14.12 6.21 -8.01
CA ASN A 98 14.39 7.31 -8.92
C ASN A 98 13.10 7.75 -9.61
N TYR A 99 12.65 8.96 -9.29
CA TYR A 99 11.48 9.59 -9.90
C TYR A 99 11.87 10.33 -11.17
N HIS A 100 11.07 10.20 -12.23
CA HIS A 100 11.29 10.88 -13.49
C HIS A 100 9.96 11.21 -14.18
N ALA A 101 9.98 12.04 -15.23
CA ALA A 101 8.77 12.51 -15.89
C ALA A 101 7.85 11.38 -16.42
N GLN A 102 8.41 10.22 -16.74
CA GLN A 102 7.67 9.06 -17.25
C GLN A 102 7.18 8.07 -16.16
N GLY A 103 7.40 8.37 -14.87
CA GLY A 103 7.05 7.46 -13.77
C GLY A 103 8.16 7.30 -12.74
N VAL A 104 8.40 6.06 -12.31
CA VAL A 104 9.40 5.72 -11.30
C VAL A 104 10.15 4.46 -11.66
N THR A 105 11.46 4.49 -11.47
CA THR A 105 12.33 3.32 -11.50
C THR A 105 12.84 3.05 -10.10
N LEU A 106 12.74 1.81 -9.63
CA LEU A 106 13.26 1.42 -8.31
C LEU A 106 13.84 0.00 -8.35
N ARG A 107 14.76 -0.29 -7.42
CA ARG A 107 15.11 -1.66 -7.05
C ARG A 107 14.32 -2.05 -5.80
N PHE A 108 14.22 -3.33 -5.52
CA PHE A 108 13.69 -3.81 -4.25
C PHE A 108 14.42 -5.09 -3.85
N ASP A 109 14.45 -5.32 -2.55
CA ASP A 109 14.83 -6.58 -1.94
C ASP A 109 13.61 -7.16 -1.21
N SER A 110 13.52 -8.47 -1.13
CA SER A 110 12.40 -9.13 -0.47
C SER A 110 12.75 -10.54 -0.03
N SER A 111 11.92 -11.13 0.83
CA SER A 111 12.00 -12.55 1.18
C SER A 111 11.79 -13.51 -0.01
N TRP A 112 11.31 -13.01 -1.16
CA TRP A 112 11.14 -13.78 -2.40
C TRP A 112 12.27 -13.55 -3.42
N GLY A 113 13.25 -12.70 -3.08
CA GLY A 113 14.34 -12.28 -3.96
C GLY A 113 14.28 -10.79 -4.29
N GLU A 114 15.25 -10.36 -5.09
CA GLU A 114 15.42 -8.97 -5.50
C GLU A 114 14.89 -8.71 -6.92
N GLY A 115 14.72 -7.43 -7.26
CA GLY A 115 14.37 -7.06 -8.62
C GLY A 115 14.47 -5.56 -8.90
N ARG A 116 14.11 -5.21 -10.14
CA ARG A 116 14.01 -3.83 -10.60
C ARG A 116 12.63 -3.61 -11.21
N LEU A 117 11.93 -2.57 -10.78
CA LEU A 117 10.63 -2.17 -11.30
C LEU A 117 10.79 -0.88 -12.11
N VAL A 118 10.06 -0.82 -13.22
CA VAL A 118 9.85 0.39 -14.02
C VAL A 118 8.35 0.59 -14.12
N SER A 119 7.83 1.54 -13.33
CA SER A 119 6.41 1.86 -13.25
C SER A 119 6.13 3.20 -13.91
N ARG A 120 4.96 3.32 -14.52
CA ARG A 120 4.45 4.57 -15.10
C ARG A 120 3.67 5.42 -14.11
N LEU A 121 3.42 4.89 -12.91
CA LEU A 121 2.72 5.61 -11.84
C LEU A 121 3.63 6.70 -11.26
N LEU A 122 3.05 7.86 -10.96
CA LEU A 122 3.77 9.02 -10.44
C LEU A 122 3.54 9.20 -8.94
N GLY A 123 4.52 9.77 -8.27
CA GLY A 123 4.46 10.11 -6.84
C GLY A 123 4.87 8.98 -5.90
N ALA A 124 5.38 9.36 -4.74
CA ALA A 124 5.84 8.44 -3.69
C ALA A 124 4.70 7.55 -3.17
N PHE A 125 3.48 8.10 -3.07
CA PHE A 125 2.31 7.33 -2.63
C PHE A 125 2.02 6.13 -3.54
N ASN A 126 2.18 6.30 -4.86
CA ASN A 126 2.01 5.20 -5.80
C ASN A 126 3.15 4.18 -5.75
N VAL A 127 4.36 4.56 -5.32
CA VAL A 127 5.42 3.60 -5.02
C VAL A 127 5.00 2.71 -3.86
N SER A 128 4.54 3.30 -2.74
CA SER A 128 4.02 2.52 -1.60
C SER A 128 2.91 1.56 -2.05
N ASN A 129 1.90 2.06 -2.76
CA ASN A 129 0.78 1.23 -3.26
C ASN A 129 1.25 0.09 -4.18
N LEU A 130 2.19 0.36 -5.09
CA LEU A 130 2.77 -0.64 -5.98
C LEU A 130 3.46 -1.75 -5.19
N LEU A 131 4.27 -1.40 -4.19
CA LEU A 131 4.97 -2.37 -3.35
C LEU A 131 3.99 -3.20 -2.51
N MET A 132 2.93 -2.58 -1.98
CA MET A 132 1.86 -3.30 -1.27
C MET A 132 1.16 -4.32 -2.18
N ALA A 133 0.85 -3.94 -3.42
CA ALA A 133 0.25 -4.85 -4.41
C ALA A 133 1.21 -5.98 -4.79
N LEU A 134 2.49 -5.67 -5.03
CA LEU A 134 3.53 -6.64 -5.36
C LEU A 134 3.69 -7.67 -4.23
N ALA A 135 3.85 -7.20 -2.99
CA ALA A 135 3.97 -8.07 -1.81
C ALA A 135 2.73 -8.96 -1.61
N THR A 136 1.54 -8.42 -1.88
CA THR A 136 0.29 -9.19 -1.81
C THR A 136 0.27 -10.33 -2.82
N LEU A 137 0.62 -10.06 -4.08
CA LEU A 137 0.66 -11.09 -5.12
C LEU A 137 1.76 -12.13 -4.85
N LEU A 138 2.92 -11.72 -4.34
CA LEU A 138 3.98 -12.64 -3.94
C LEU A 138 3.55 -13.54 -2.77
N ALA A 139 2.83 -13.00 -1.79
CA ALA A 139 2.27 -13.76 -0.68
C ALA A 139 1.18 -14.75 -1.14
N LEU A 140 0.53 -14.48 -2.27
CA LEU A 140 -0.42 -15.37 -2.94
C LEU A 140 0.24 -16.29 -3.99
N ASP A 141 1.55 -16.51 -3.88
CA ASP A 141 2.35 -17.44 -4.70
C ASP A 141 2.44 -17.10 -6.20
N TYR A 142 2.19 -15.85 -6.59
CA TYR A 142 2.43 -15.42 -7.96
C TYR A 142 3.95 -15.30 -8.24
N PRO A 143 4.47 -15.83 -9.37
CA PRO A 143 5.90 -15.86 -9.62
C PRO A 143 6.52 -14.45 -9.78
N LEU A 144 7.55 -14.15 -8.98
CA LEU A 144 8.29 -12.88 -8.99
C LEU A 144 8.67 -12.41 -10.39
N LYS A 145 9.27 -13.31 -11.18
CA LYS A 145 9.74 -12.99 -12.55
C LYS A 145 8.60 -12.51 -13.46
N LYS A 146 7.39 -13.09 -13.32
CA LYS A 146 6.23 -12.69 -14.11
C LYS A 146 5.73 -11.31 -13.67
N LEU A 147 5.62 -11.08 -12.36
CA LEU A 147 5.17 -9.82 -11.80
C LEU A 147 6.06 -8.65 -12.24
N VAL A 148 7.38 -8.79 -12.06
CA VAL A 148 8.39 -7.79 -12.49
C VAL A 148 8.26 -7.46 -13.97
N ALA A 149 8.08 -8.47 -14.83
CA ALA A 149 7.95 -8.29 -16.28
C ALA A 149 6.68 -7.52 -16.68
N THR A 150 5.64 -7.51 -15.84
CA THR A 150 4.35 -6.87 -16.14
C THR A 150 4.14 -5.48 -15.52
N VAL A 151 4.99 -5.03 -14.58
CA VAL A 151 4.79 -3.75 -13.86
C VAL A 151 4.71 -2.55 -14.80
N SER A 152 5.47 -2.54 -15.91
CA SER A 152 5.48 -1.43 -16.87
C SER A 152 4.16 -1.28 -17.65
N GLN A 153 3.27 -2.27 -17.56
CA GLN A 153 1.95 -2.27 -18.19
C GLN A 153 0.85 -1.72 -17.27
N LEU A 154 1.15 -1.51 -15.98
CA LEU A 154 0.20 -0.91 -15.04
C LEU A 154 -0.14 0.52 -15.46
N GLN A 155 -1.42 0.86 -15.34
CA GLN A 155 -1.97 2.17 -15.64
C GLN A 155 -2.39 2.88 -14.36
N ALA A 156 -2.35 4.21 -14.37
CA ALA A 156 -2.93 5.00 -13.29
C ALA A 156 -4.43 4.77 -13.21
N VAL A 157 -4.97 4.83 -12.00
CA VAL A 157 -6.42 4.84 -11.80
C VAL A 157 -6.95 6.19 -12.27
N CYS A 158 -8.09 6.22 -12.97
CA CYS A 158 -8.72 7.46 -13.41
C CYS A 158 -8.92 8.42 -12.23
N GLY A 159 -8.52 9.68 -12.39
CA GLY A 159 -8.55 10.71 -11.35
C GLY A 159 -7.54 10.53 -10.20
N ARG A 160 -6.52 9.68 -10.34
CA ARG A 160 -5.44 9.49 -9.36
C ARG A 160 -4.08 9.73 -10.01
N MET A 161 -3.51 10.91 -9.80
CA MET A 161 -2.31 11.40 -10.48
C MET A 161 -2.39 11.20 -12.00
N GLU A 162 -3.57 11.45 -12.57
CA GLU A 162 -3.84 11.25 -13.99
C GLU A 162 -3.25 12.41 -14.77
N VAL A 163 -2.27 12.10 -15.63
CA VAL A 163 -1.50 13.10 -16.35
C VAL A 163 -2.01 13.26 -17.77
N PHE A 164 -2.40 14.48 -18.08
CA PHE A 164 -2.78 14.93 -19.40
C PHE A 164 -1.65 15.78 -19.98
N ASN A 165 -1.06 15.30 -21.06
CA ASN A 165 -0.01 16.00 -21.80
C ASN A 165 -0.48 16.26 -23.23
N ALA A 166 -0.17 17.44 -23.75
CA ALA A 166 -0.36 17.80 -25.14
C ALA A 166 0.80 18.69 -25.60
N LEU A 167 1.14 18.62 -26.89
CA LEU A 167 2.20 19.46 -27.47
C LEU A 167 1.84 20.94 -27.26
N ASP A 168 2.84 21.73 -26.85
CA ASP A 168 2.72 23.17 -26.58
C ASP A 168 1.63 23.55 -25.54
N ARG A 169 1.31 22.64 -24.62
CA ARG A 169 0.39 22.88 -23.51
C ARG A 169 1.04 22.53 -22.17
N PRO A 170 0.60 23.16 -21.07
CA PRO A 170 1.04 22.74 -19.74
C PRO A 170 0.63 21.30 -19.47
N THR A 171 1.46 20.55 -18.76
CA THR A 171 1.08 19.29 -18.13
C THR A 171 -0.01 19.55 -17.10
N VAL A 172 -1.14 18.85 -17.21
CA VAL A 172 -2.24 18.92 -16.24
C VAL A 172 -2.31 17.59 -15.50
N ILE A 173 -2.43 17.67 -14.17
CA ILE A 173 -2.58 16.51 -13.30
C ILE A 173 -3.94 16.59 -12.62
N VAL A 174 -4.74 15.54 -12.73
CA VAL A 174 -6.02 15.38 -12.01
C VAL A 174 -5.82 14.37 -10.89
N ASP A 175 -6.09 14.78 -9.64
CA ASP A 175 -5.98 13.93 -8.46
C ASP A 175 -7.16 14.08 -7.50
N TYR A 176 -7.47 13.01 -6.76
CA TYR A 176 -8.58 12.93 -5.79
C TYR A 176 -8.16 13.25 -4.35
N ALA A 177 -6.93 13.73 -4.12
CA ALA A 177 -6.46 14.18 -2.82
C ALA A 177 -7.46 15.14 -2.16
N HIS A 178 -8.07 14.68 -1.07
CA HIS A 178 -9.09 15.42 -0.31
C HIS A 178 -8.78 15.48 1.20
N THR A 179 -7.66 14.90 1.63
CA THR A 179 -7.14 15.01 3.00
C THR A 179 -5.80 15.74 2.98
N PRO A 180 -5.40 16.43 4.07
CA PRO A 180 -4.13 17.17 4.11
C PRO A 180 -2.90 16.32 3.75
N ASP A 181 -2.80 15.09 4.28
CA ASP A 181 -1.69 14.17 3.99
C ASP A 181 -1.67 13.74 2.51
N ALA A 182 -2.84 13.56 1.88
CA ALA A 182 -2.92 13.22 0.47
C ALA A 182 -2.60 14.40 -0.46
N LEU A 183 -2.83 15.64 -0.02
CA LEU A 183 -2.55 16.85 -0.80
C LEU A 183 -1.08 17.27 -0.73
N GLU A 184 -0.41 16.99 0.39
CA GLU A 184 1.02 17.26 0.58
C GLU A 184 1.91 16.29 -0.23
N LYS A 185 1.41 15.08 -0.52
CA LYS A 185 2.13 13.99 -1.19
C LYS A 185 1.88 13.95 -2.69
#